data_AF-A0A3L7N6T4-F1
#
_entry.id   AF-A0A3L7N6T4-F1
#
_cell.length_a   1.000
_cell.length_b   1.000
_cell.length_c   1.000
_cell.angle_alpha   90.00
_cell.angle_beta   90.00
_cell.angle_gamma   90.00
#
_symmetry.space_group_name_H-M   'P 1'
#
loop_
_entity.id
_entity.type
_entity.pdbx_description
1 polymer ?
#
loop_
_entity_poly.entity_id
_entity_poly.type
_entity_poly.pdbx_seq_one_letter_code
_entity_poly.pdbx_strand_id
1 'polypeptide(L)'
;MNRRRNMNRNRAAQGFKLQLAMTPMIDVVFLLLVFFVCTVRFERNEKVYRLDLPSRGTTADPLALQDAPLQIILGIRDGDRCSIELRADGVRQTAENFDALATAMGQLRRRPGVADGLFESSHPILVVPAAGSQWQDAVDGFNAAVRAGYANIGFAESKR
;
A
#
# COMPACT_ATOMS: atom_id res chain seq x y z
N MET A 1 15.78 45.92 -74.78
CA MET A 1 16.50 46.75 -73.78
C MET A 1 15.99 46.39 -72.38
N ASN A 2 16.80 45.67 -71.60
CA ASN A 2 16.55 45.22 -70.23
C ASN A 2 16.54 46.38 -69.23
N ARG A 3 15.57 46.45 -68.30
CA ARG A 3 15.76 46.97 -66.91
C ARG A 3 14.81 46.25 -65.95
N ARG A 4 15.30 45.18 -65.30
CA ARG A 4 15.69 45.13 -63.87
C ARG A 4 14.52 45.17 -62.87
N ARG A 5 14.08 43.97 -62.48
CA ARG A 5 14.09 43.39 -61.12
C ARG A 5 14.43 44.35 -59.96
N ASN A 6 13.51 44.52 -59.01
CA ASN A 6 13.60 44.13 -57.58
C ASN A 6 12.59 44.94 -56.76
N MET A 7 11.60 44.32 -56.11
CA MET A 7 11.70 43.61 -54.83
C MET A 7 11.68 44.60 -53.65
N ASN A 8 10.50 44.78 -53.06
CA ASN A 8 10.39 45.19 -51.65
C ASN A 8 9.59 44.12 -50.89
N ARG A 9 10.15 42.91 -50.88
CA ARG A 9 9.90 41.88 -49.85
C ARG A 9 10.58 42.37 -48.57
N ASN A 10 10.00 43.36 -47.92
CA ASN A 10 10.50 43.86 -46.63
C ASN A 10 9.36 44.08 -45.64
N ARG A 11 8.38 43.16 -45.64
CA ARG A 11 7.95 42.63 -44.35
C ARG A 11 9.05 41.68 -43.90
N ALA A 12 10.10 42.29 -43.33
CA ALA A 12 10.93 41.62 -42.35
C ALA A 12 9.97 40.73 -41.57
N ALA A 13 10.14 39.40 -41.63
CA ALA A 13 10.83 38.74 -40.55
C ALA A 13 10.85 39.66 -39.32
N GLN A 14 9.65 39.93 -38.78
CA GLN A 14 9.50 40.19 -37.37
C GLN A 14 10.06 38.91 -36.78
N GLY A 15 11.38 38.94 -36.60
CA GLY A 15 12.12 37.90 -35.94
C GLY A 15 11.41 37.82 -34.63
N PHE A 16 10.59 36.78 -34.50
CA PHE A 16 10.18 36.26 -33.24
C PHE A 16 11.51 36.06 -32.54
N LYS A 17 11.88 37.06 -31.73
CA LYS A 17 12.99 36.95 -30.81
C LYS A 17 12.49 35.92 -29.82
N LEU A 18 12.65 34.65 -30.20
CA LEU A 18 12.87 33.53 -29.31
C LEU A 18 14.24 33.76 -28.66
N GLN A 19 14.45 34.95 -28.09
CA GLN A 19 15.42 35.16 -27.06
C GLN A 19 14.78 34.45 -25.89
N LEU A 20 15.12 33.16 -25.77
CA LEU A 20 14.61 32.24 -24.76
C LEU A 20 14.50 33.05 -23.46
N ALA A 21 13.27 33.32 -23.03
CA ALA A 21 13.02 34.15 -21.87
C ALA A 21 13.40 33.30 -20.65
N MET A 22 14.70 33.20 -20.39
CA MET A 22 15.27 32.35 -19.35
C MET A 22 14.90 32.88 -17.96
N THR A 23 14.83 34.21 -17.82
CA THR A 23 14.48 34.89 -16.57
C THR A 23 13.08 34.52 -16.07
N PRO A 24 12.01 34.54 -16.88
CA PRO A 24 10.69 34.07 -16.42
C PRO A 24 10.63 32.55 -16.20
N MET A 25 11.44 31.75 -16.90
CA MET A 25 11.48 30.30 -16.61
C MET A 25 12.13 29.98 -15.27
N ILE A 26 13.19 30.69 -14.89
CA ILE A 26 13.87 30.52 -13.58
C ILE A 26 12.90 30.80 -12.42
N ASP A 27 12.07 31.83 -12.54
CA ASP A 27 11.10 32.18 -11.49
C ASP A 27 10.06 31.08 -11.29
N VAL A 28 9.53 30.51 -12.38
CA VAL A 28 8.57 29.41 -12.31
C VAL A 28 9.20 28.15 -11.70
N VAL A 29 10.43 27.76 -12.09
CA VAL A 29 11.06 26.59 -11.44
C VAL A 29 11.46 26.86 -10.00
N PHE A 30 11.82 28.09 -9.64
CA PHE A 30 12.11 28.47 -8.27
C PHE A 30 10.85 28.40 -7.39
N LEU A 31 9.73 28.91 -7.89
CA LEU A 31 8.43 28.80 -7.22
C LEU A 31 8.00 27.34 -7.06
N LEU A 32 8.24 26.50 -8.07
CA LEU A 32 7.97 25.06 -7.97
C LEU A 32 8.84 24.38 -6.90
N LEU A 33 10.13 24.71 -6.81
CA LEU A 33 11.01 24.16 -5.77
C LEU A 33 10.55 24.56 -4.36
N VAL A 34 10.23 25.83 -4.15
CA VAL A 34 9.71 26.30 -2.85
C VAL A 34 8.36 25.66 -2.55
N PHE A 35 7.47 25.56 -3.54
CA PHE A 35 6.19 24.87 -3.39
C PHE A 35 6.38 23.42 -2.94
N PHE A 36 7.26 22.64 -3.60
CA PHE A 36 7.53 21.27 -3.19
C PHE A 36 8.15 21.18 -1.80
N VAL A 37 9.13 22.03 -1.47
CA VAL A 37 9.74 22.02 -0.12
C VAL A 37 8.71 22.33 0.97
N CYS A 38 7.78 23.25 0.72
CA CYS A 38 6.74 23.62 1.69
C CYS A 38 5.57 22.62 1.76
N THR A 39 5.28 21.88 0.68
CA THR A 39 4.13 20.97 0.59
C THR A 39 4.47 19.50 0.77
N VAL A 40 5.73 19.10 0.58
CA VAL A 40 6.19 17.74 0.88
C VAL A 40 6.04 17.51 2.38
N ARG A 41 4.97 16.81 2.73
CA ARG A 41 4.82 16.20 4.04
C ARG A 41 5.48 14.84 3.99
N PHE A 42 6.54 14.67 4.78
CA PHE A 42 7.07 13.33 5.04
C PHE A 42 6.03 12.57 5.88
N GLU A 43 5.25 11.69 5.23
CA GLU A 43 4.46 10.64 5.89
C GLU A 43 5.44 9.72 6.63
N ARG A 44 5.62 9.98 7.92
CA ARG A 44 6.58 9.28 8.77
C ARG A 44 5.96 7.97 9.23
N ASN A 45 5.80 6.98 8.33
CA ASN A 45 5.68 5.53 8.64
C ASN A 45 5.19 4.66 7.46
N GLU A 46 5.74 4.80 6.25
CA GLU A 46 5.78 3.60 5.39
C GLU A 46 6.85 2.65 5.95
N LYS A 47 6.45 1.87 6.96
CA LYS A 47 7.21 0.68 7.33
C LYS A 47 7.27 -0.18 6.08
N VAL A 48 8.49 -0.37 5.57
CA VAL A 48 8.78 -1.34 4.51
C VAL A 48 8.52 -2.73 5.10
N TYR A 49 7.25 -3.13 5.12
CA TYR A 49 6.86 -4.49 5.39
C TYR A 49 7.30 -5.30 4.18
N ARG A 50 8.15 -6.32 4.41
CA ARG A 50 8.40 -7.33 3.38
C ARG A 50 7.08 -8.03 3.13
N LEU A 51 6.41 -7.60 2.07
CA LEU A 51 5.30 -8.32 1.49
C LEU A 51 5.91 -9.51 0.72
N ASP A 52 6.44 -10.49 1.46
CA ASP A 52 6.82 -11.76 0.85
C ASP A 52 5.52 -12.46 0.49
N LEU A 53 5.07 -12.25 -0.76
CA LEU A 53 4.00 -13.07 -1.32
C LEU A 53 4.48 -14.52 -1.28
N PRO A 54 3.75 -15.45 -0.65
CA PRO A 54 4.11 -16.86 -0.71
C PRO A 54 4.08 -17.27 -2.18
N SER A 55 5.26 -17.47 -2.76
CA SER A 55 5.42 -17.84 -4.15
C SER A 55 4.75 -19.20 -4.32
N ARG A 56 3.66 -19.22 -5.07
CA ARG A 56 2.91 -20.43 -5.37
C ARG A 56 3.72 -21.23 -6.40
N GLY A 57 4.73 -21.98 -5.94
CA GLY A 57 5.61 -22.68 -6.86
C GLY A 57 6.77 -23.43 -6.22
N THR A 58 6.48 -24.69 -5.87
CA THR A 58 7.37 -25.86 -6.02
C THR A 58 8.43 -26.11 -4.95
N THR A 59 8.36 -27.33 -4.39
CA THR A 59 9.23 -27.96 -3.37
C THR A 59 9.15 -27.36 -1.96
N ALA A 60 7.98 -27.50 -1.33
CA ALA A 60 7.92 -27.58 0.12
C ALA A 60 8.27 -29.01 0.54
N ASP A 61 9.30 -29.15 1.37
CA ASP A 61 9.62 -30.36 2.12
C ASP A 61 8.36 -30.89 2.82
N PRO A 62 7.92 -32.15 2.58
CA PRO A 62 6.71 -32.70 3.18
C PRO A 62 6.77 -32.81 4.72
N LEU A 63 7.93 -32.58 5.33
CA LEU A 63 8.15 -32.63 6.78
C LEU A 63 8.28 -31.25 7.44
N ALA A 64 8.33 -30.16 6.66
CA ALA A 64 8.06 -28.85 7.21
C ALA A 64 6.55 -28.80 7.44
N LEU A 65 6.12 -28.92 8.70
CA LEU A 65 4.80 -28.50 9.13
C LEU A 65 4.63 -27.07 8.58
N GLN A 66 3.93 -26.94 7.45
CA GLN A 66 3.53 -25.65 6.92
C GLN A 66 2.49 -25.17 7.91
N ASP A 67 2.96 -24.48 8.95
CA ASP A 67 2.14 -23.79 9.92
C ASP A 67 1.09 -23.01 9.11
N ALA A 68 -0.16 -23.48 9.17
CA ALA A 68 -1.21 -22.94 8.34
C ALA A 68 -1.31 -21.44 8.65
N PRO A 69 -1.33 -20.57 7.63
CA PRO A 69 -1.34 -19.14 7.87
C PRO A 69 -2.62 -18.76 8.61
N LEU A 70 -2.49 -17.88 9.60
CA LEU A 70 -3.62 -17.25 10.26
C LEU A 70 -4.35 -16.39 9.24
N GLN A 71 -5.61 -16.70 8.96
CA GLN A 71 -6.41 -15.97 7.98
C GLN A 71 -7.32 -14.96 8.68
N ILE A 72 -7.24 -13.70 8.26
CA ILE A 72 -8.18 -12.65 8.64
C ILE A 72 -9.14 -12.49 7.47
N ILE A 73 -10.35 -13.03 7.61
CA ILE A 73 -11.40 -12.95 6.60
C ILE A 73 -12.24 -11.71 6.90
N LEU A 74 -12.34 -10.82 5.92
CA LEU A 74 -13.11 -9.59 6.02
C LEU A 74 -14.32 -9.70 5.09
N GLY A 75 -15.52 -9.80 5.66
CA GLY A 75 -16.77 -9.89 4.91
C GLY A 75 -17.57 -8.59 4.91
N ILE A 76 -18.63 -8.57 4.13
CA ILE A 76 -19.60 -7.47 4.10
C ILE A 76 -20.78 -7.90 4.97
N ARG A 77 -21.21 -7.04 5.91
CA ARG A 77 -22.47 -7.18 6.63
C ARG A 77 -23.41 -6.07 6.18
N ASP A 78 -24.68 -6.40 5.99
CA ASP A 78 -25.70 -5.41 5.64
C ASP A 78 -25.71 -4.25 6.65
N GLY A 79 -25.63 -3.01 6.16
CA GLY A 79 -25.70 -1.79 6.96
C GLY A 79 -24.36 -1.15 7.36
N ASP A 80 -23.37 -1.13 6.44
CA ASP A 80 -22.10 -0.37 6.57
C ASP A 80 -21.07 -0.95 7.56
N ARG A 81 -21.28 -2.15 8.07
CA ARG A 81 -20.30 -2.83 8.94
C ARG A 81 -19.60 -3.97 8.21
N CYS A 82 -18.27 -3.95 8.20
CA CYS A 82 -17.46 -5.09 7.80
C CYS A 82 -17.58 -6.20 8.87
N SER A 83 -17.73 -7.46 8.44
CA SER A 83 -17.61 -8.61 9.34
C SER A 83 -16.16 -9.06 9.41
N ILE A 84 -15.59 -9.13 10.61
CA ILE A 84 -14.19 -9.49 10.81
C ILE A 84 -14.14 -10.88 11.43
N GLU A 85 -13.50 -11.82 10.75
CA GLU A 85 -13.33 -13.19 11.22
C GLU A 85 -11.85 -13.58 11.19
N LEU A 86 -11.34 -14.01 12.33
CA LEU A 86 -10.04 -14.66 12.45
C LEU A 86 -10.23 -16.18 12.36
N ARG A 87 -9.51 -16.81 11.44
CA ARG A 87 -9.48 -18.25 11.23
C ARG A 87 -8.04 -18.76 11.38
N ALA A 88 -7.84 -19.58 12.40
CA ALA A 88 -6.63 -20.37 12.63
C ALA A 88 -7.01 -21.86 12.63
N ASP A 89 -6.05 -22.76 12.53
CA ASP A 89 -6.29 -24.21 12.61
C ASP A 89 -7.19 -24.57 13.81
N GLY A 90 -8.45 -24.90 13.50
CA GLY A 90 -9.50 -25.23 14.48
C GLY A 90 -10.10 -24.06 15.26
N VAL A 91 -9.58 -22.84 15.14
CA VAL A 91 -10.07 -21.64 15.88
C VAL A 91 -10.77 -20.69 14.92
N ARG A 92 -12.05 -20.43 15.18
CA ARG A 92 -12.84 -19.41 14.48
C ARG A 92 -13.31 -18.38 15.50
N GLN A 93 -12.85 -17.14 15.35
CA GLN A 93 -13.23 -16.04 16.22
C GLN A 93 -13.71 -14.85 15.40
N THR A 94 -14.86 -14.29 15.77
CA THR A 94 -15.36 -13.04 15.17
C THR A 94 -14.97 -11.86 16.05
N ALA A 95 -14.52 -10.77 15.41
CA ALA A 95 -14.25 -9.51 16.09
C ALA A 95 -15.32 -8.48 15.71
N GLU A 96 -15.71 -7.63 16.67
CA GLU A 96 -16.68 -6.56 16.43
C GLU A 96 -16.07 -5.34 15.72
N ASN A 97 -14.77 -5.12 15.90
CA ASN A 97 -14.01 -4.03 15.29
C ASN A 97 -12.52 -4.41 15.16
N PHE A 98 -11.76 -3.60 14.43
CA PHE A 98 -10.34 -3.82 14.19
C PHE A 98 -9.46 -3.70 15.45
N ASP A 99 -9.90 -2.95 16.47
CA ASP A 99 -9.21 -2.85 17.76
C ASP A 99 -9.33 -4.14 18.59
N ALA A 100 -10.52 -4.74 18.59
CA ALA A 100 -10.78 -6.04 19.19
C ALA A 100 -10.01 -7.14 18.46
N LEU A 101 -9.92 -7.07 17.12
CA LEU A 101 -9.08 -7.96 16.33
C LEU A 101 -7.60 -7.84 16.74
N ALA A 102 -7.04 -6.63 16.80
CA ALA A 102 -5.65 -6.41 17.19
C ALA A 102 -5.36 -6.95 18.60
N THR A 103 -6.30 -6.75 19.53
CA THR A 103 -6.19 -7.26 20.90
C THR A 103 -6.22 -8.79 20.94
N ALA A 104 -7.17 -9.42 20.27
CA ALA A 104 -7.28 -10.88 20.19
C ALA A 104 -6.04 -11.50 19.55
N MET A 105 -5.57 -10.95 18.44
CA MET A 105 -4.35 -11.37 17.77
C MET A 105 -3.10 -11.20 18.65
N GLY A 106 -3.06 -10.13 19.45
CA GLY A 106 -1.98 -9.89 20.43
C GLY A 106 -1.96 -10.91 21.58
N GLN A 107 -3.13 -11.42 22.00
CA GLN A 107 -3.25 -12.50 22.99
C GLN A 107 -2.82 -13.85 22.40
N LEU A 108 -3.08 -14.08 21.12
CA LEU A 108 -2.67 -15.29 20.41
C LEU A 108 -1.16 -15.32 20.13
N ARG A 109 -0.49 -14.16 20.14
CA ARG A 109 0.94 -14.05 19.90
C ARG A 109 1.75 -14.48 21.12
N ARG A 110 2.64 -15.45 20.93
CA ARG A 110 3.61 -15.91 21.91
C ARG A 110 4.54 -14.76 22.31
N ARG A 111 4.52 -14.41 23.60
CA ARG A 111 5.43 -13.40 24.13
C ARG A 111 6.79 -14.03 24.43
N PRO A 112 7.91 -13.40 24.08
CA PRO A 112 9.23 -13.90 24.45
C PRO A 112 9.34 -14.05 25.97
N GLY A 113 9.71 -15.25 26.44
CA GLY A 113 9.89 -15.52 27.88
C GLY A 113 8.62 -15.85 28.66
N VAL A 114 7.45 -15.90 28.00
CA VAL A 114 6.20 -16.36 28.61
C VAL A 114 5.61 -17.45 27.70
N ALA A 115 5.31 -18.62 28.26
CA ALA A 115 4.65 -19.71 27.53
C ALA A 115 3.14 -19.43 27.36
N ASP A 116 2.83 -18.25 26.84
CA ASP A 116 1.47 -17.74 26.68
C ASP A 116 1.38 -17.16 25.25
N GLY A 117 0.45 -17.72 24.47
CA GLY A 117 0.29 -17.49 23.03
C GLY A 117 0.64 -18.71 22.16
N LEU A 118 -0.18 -18.90 21.14
CA LEU A 118 -0.16 -20.05 20.23
C LEU A 118 0.83 -19.85 19.07
N PHE A 119 1.06 -18.60 18.64
CA PHE A 119 1.79 -18.29 17.41
C PHE A 119 2.97 -17.34 17.61
N GLU A 120 4.06 -17.51 16.85
CA GLU A 120 5.22 -16.60 16.92
C GLU A 120 4.97 -15.29 16.18
N SER A 121 5.77 -14.25 16.44
CA SER A 121 5.68 -12.97 15.71
C SER A 121 5.99 -13.09 14.21
N SER A 122 6.71 -14.14 13.82
CA SER A 122 7.03 -14.52 12.43
C SER A 122 5.93 -15.36 11.77
N HIS A 123 4.88 -15.76 12.49
CA HIS A 123 3.81 -16.59 11.92
C HIS A 123 3.15 -15.87 10.73
N PRO A 124 2.96 -16.53 9.58
CA PRO A 124 2.36 -15.90 8.41
C PRO A 124 0.89 -15.55 8.66
N ILE A 125 0.54 -14.29 8.44
CA ILE A 125 -0.83 -13.77 8.49
C ILE A 125 -1.29 -13.47 7.06
N LEU A 126 -2.50 -13.89 6.71
CA LEU A 126 -3.14 -13.56 5.42
C LEU A 126 -4.43 -12.78 5.65
N VAL A 127 -4.50 -11.58 5.09
CA VAL A 127 -5.72 -10.77 5.03
C VAL A 127 -6.49 -11.15 3.76
N VAL A 128 -7.73 -11.61 3.94
CA VAL A 128 -8.60 -12.12 2.88
C VAL A 128 -9.88 -11.27 2.82
N PRO A 129 -9.87 -10.17 2.06
CA PRO A 129 -11.07 -9.39 1.80
C PRO A 129 -12.07 -10.16 0.93
N ALA A 130 -13.35 -10.14 1.32
CA ALA A 130 -14.44 -10.69 0.53
C ALA A 130 -14.69 -9.85 -0.72
N ALA A 131 -15.26 -10.48 -1.75
CA ALA A 131 -15.63 -9.81 -2.98
C ALA A 131 -16.65 -8.68 -2.70
N GLY A 132 -16.24 -7.43 -2.95
CA GLY A 132 -17.05 -6.23 -2.72
C GLY A 132 -16.78 -5.50 -1.41
N SER A 133 -15.85 -5.97 -0.57
CA SER A 133 -15.40 -5.23 0.61
C SER A 133 -14.66 -3.94 0.22
N GLN A 134 -14.68 -2.94 1.10
CA GLN A 134 -13.98 -1.69 0.83
C GLN A 134 -12.47 -1.92 1.00
N TRP A 135 -11.66 -1.27 0.17
CA TRP A 135 -10.20 -1.33 0.30
C TRP A 135 -9.72 -0.90 1.70
N GLN A 136 -10.41 0.07 2.30
CA GLN A 136 -10.13 0.54 3.65
C GLN A 136 -10.20 -0.58 4.69
N ASP A 137 -11.19 -1.48 4.59
CA ASP A 137 -11.33 -2.61 5.51
C ASP A 137 -10.12 -3.56 5.44
N ALA A 138 -9.62 -3.81 4.23
CA ALA A 138 -8.42 -4.63 4.01
C ALA A 138 -7.17 -4.01 4.65
N VAL A 139 -7.00 -2.69 4.50
CA VAL A 139 -5.92 -1.94 5.13
C VAL A 139 -6.06 -1.93 6.65
N ASP A 140 -7.27 -1.80 7.18
CA ASP A 140 -7.52 -1.80 8.62
C ASP A 140 -7.28 -3.19 9.23
N GLY A 141 -7.61 -4.27 8.52
CA GLY A 141 -7.23 -5.64 8.89
C GLY A 141 -5.71 -5.84 8.92
N PHE A 142 -5.00 -5.32 7.92
CA PHE A 142 -3.53 -5.32 7.89
C PHE A 142 -2.94 -4.54 9.08
N ASN A 143 -3.45 -3.34 9.33
CA ASN A 143 -3.02 -2.48 10.43
C ASN A 143 -3.26 -3.15 11.80
N ALA A 144 -4.37 -3.87 11.96
CA ALA A 144 -4.65 -4.64 13.16
C ALA A 144 -3.60 -5.75 13.40
N ALA A 145 -3.22 -6.49 12.36
CA ALA A 145 -2.17 -7.51 12.45
C ALA A 145 -0.78 -6.91 12.76
N VAL A 146 -0.48 -5.76 12.15
CA VAL A 146 0.74 -4.97 12.45
C VAL A 146 0.77 -4.53 13.92
N ARG A 147 -0.34 -4.02 14.45
CA ARG A 147 -0.47 -3.57 15.84
C ARG A 147 -0.35 -4.71 16.84
N ALA A 148 -0.90 -5.88 16.49
CA ALA A 148 -0.69 -7.12 17.23
C ALA A 148 0.78 -7.58 17.21
N GLY A 149 1.59 -7.02 16.30
CA GLY A 149 3.04 -7.19 16.21
C GLY A 149 3.46 -8.48 15.52
N TYR A 150 2.72 -8.87 14.50
CA TYR A 150 3.16 -9.84 13.50
C TYR A 150 4.03 -9.15 12.44
N ALA A 151 5.05 -9.85 11.94
CA ALA A 151 5.99 -9.32 10.97
C ALA A 151 5.64 -9.72 9.53
N ASN A 152 5.06 -10.92 9.35
CA ASN A 152 4.80 -11.52 8.04
C ASN A 152 3.31 -11.46 7.72
N ILE A 153 2.87 -10.38 7.07
CA ILE A 153 1.46 -10.14 6.76
C ILE A 153 1.32 -9.98 5.25
N GLY A 154 0.47 -10.78 4.62
CA GLY A 154 0.17 -10.74 3.20
C GLY A 154 -1.32 -10.57 2.92
N PHE A 155 -1.65 -10.32 1.65
CA PHE A 155 -3.02 -10.29 1.16
C PHE A 155 -3.29 -11.52 0.29
N ALA A 156 -4.52 -12.04 0.35
CA ALA A 156 -4.98 -13.09 -0.54
C ALA A 156 -6.42 -12.81 -0.99
N GLU A 157 -6.75 -13.29 -2.19
CA GLU A 157 -8.09 -13.14 -2.73
C GLU A 157 -9.05 -14.17 -2.11
N SER A 158 -10.27 -13.74 -1.77
CA SER A 158 -11.32 -14.66 -1.31
C SER A 158 -11.67 -15.66 -2.42
N LYS A 159 -11.42 -16.95 -2.18
CA LYS A 159 -11.86 -18.00 -3.10
C LYS A 159 -13.40 -18.03 -3.12
N ARG A 160 -13.99 -17.90 -4.31
CA ARG A 160 -15.44 -18.09 -4.54
C ARG A 160 -15.86 -19.52 -4.26
#